data_AF-A0A3B9Z120-F1
#
_entry.id   AF-A0A3B9Z120-F1
#
_cell.length_a   1.000
_cell.length_b   1.000
_cell.length_c   1.000
_cell.angle_alpha   90.00
_cell.angle_beta   90.00
_cell.angle_gamma   90.00
#
_symmetry.space_group_name_H-M   'P 1'
#
loop_
_entity.id
_entity.type
_entity.pdbx_description
1 polymer ?
#
loop_
_entity_poly.entity_id
_entity_poly.type
_entity_poly.pdbx_seq_one_letter_code
_entity_poly.pdbx_strand_id
1 'polypeptide(L)'
;MVTYLMAGSLGYRGAASLVPAVAVATASLVWPYSRTLLNMALPAVLTGAALAVIGYLRGVSASPTPLVARRFAAGFDQGNSEPIPAATATPPDVSALRPGFSANSEAHMSQEGWRSGGGMAALAGALLGLAGAARYEYLVLALPLWALLAWVVFQRSGLAGGAFLGGLAVVAGSATALPLTLGYNLLRTGHPLDFGYGGEGFLSSLLAKPWYGWFGLLFSPGCGVAVHAPMMFVGLAGLVWLWEDAPDTAVAVAAMVGLAYLYYGSLETTWCAQTTWGPRYLVGVAPLAYLPIAAIVKRMGWGGMGGNPFAWLAIGLPWALNFVANALAIVVDFSRGWQDHWSLGATYLATTWV
;
A
#
# COMPACT_ATOMS: atom_id res chain seq x y z
N MET A 1 8.23 -0.67 10.85
CA MET A 1 9.30 -0.40 9.87
C MET A 1 8.75 -0.11 8.48
N VAL A 2 8.04 -1.04 7.83
CA VAL A 2 7.57 -0.86 6.44
C VAL A 2 6.74 0.41 6.23
N THR A 3 5.78 0.71 7.12
CA THR A 3 4.98 1.96 7.02
C THR A 3 5.81 3.23 7.07
N TYR A 4 6.88 3.23 7.87
CA TYR A 4 7.83 4.34 7.92
C TYR A 4 8.56 4.50 6.59
N LEU A 5 9.01 3.38 5.99
CA LEU A 5 9.68 3.38 4.68
C LEU A 5 8.73 3.80 3.55
N MET A 6 7.46 3.37 3.59
CA MET A 6 6.45 3.82 2.64
C MET A 6 6.28 5.34 2.69
N ALA A 7 6.06 5.90 3.89
CA ALA A 7 5.92 7.35 4.06
C ALA A 7 7.21 8.09 3.62
N GLY A 8 8.38 7.58 4.00
CA GLY A 8 9.68 8.14 3.58
C GLY A 8 9.88 8.13 2.07
N SER A 9 9.45 7.07 1.38
CA SER A 9 9.53 6.95 -0.08
C SER A 9 8.65 7.96 -0.84
N LEU A 10 7.64 8.52 -0.16
CA LEU A 10 6.78 9.59 -0.66
C LEU A 10 7.25 10.99 -0.24
N GLY A 11 8.41 11.10 0.43
CA GLY A 11 8.99 12.36 0.86
C GLY A 11 8.52 12.88 2.22
N TYR A 12 7.69 12.13 2.96
CA TYR A 12 7.34 12.48 4.34
C TYR A 12 8.53 12.27 5.28
N ARG A 13 8.74 13.21 6.22
CA ARG A 13 9.86 13.17 7.18
C ARG A 13 9.40 13.45 8.61
N GLY A 14 10.23 13.09 9.59
CA GLY A 14 9.99 13.35 11.01
C GLY A 14 8.69 12.71 11.50
N ALA A 15 7.85 13.50 12.18
CA ALA A 15 6.56 13.02 12.69
C ALA A 15 5.65 12.47 11.57
N ALA A 16 5.69 13.04 10.36
CA ALA A 16 4.81 12.62 9.27
C ALA A 16 5.12 11.18 8.80
N SER A 17 6.36 10.72 8.89
CA SER A 17 6.70 9.32 8.62
C SER A 17 6.60 8.42 9.85
N LEU A 18 6.84 8.97 11.05
CA LEU A 18 6.85 8.20 12.30
C LEU A 18 5.45 7.86 12.80
N VAL A 19 4.53 8.84 12.86
CA VAL A 19 3.18 8.67 13.41
C VAL A 19 2.39 7.52 12.77
N PRO A 20 2.25 7.42 11.44
CA PRO A 20 1.55 6.27 10.83
C PRO A 20 2.22 4.94 11.17
N ALA A 21 3.55 4.90 11.29
CA ALA A 21 4.27 3.68 11.64
C ALA A 21 4.05 3.25 13.09
N VAL A 22 4.03 4.19 14.03
CA VAL A 22 3.71 3.91 15.44
C VAL A 22 2.24 3.54 15.58
N ALA A 23 1.34 4.20 14.84
CA ALA A 23 -0.08 3.85 14.83
C ALA A 23 -0.29 2.41 14.33
N VAL A 24 0.38 1.97 13.26
CA VAL A 24 0.34 0.57 12.83
C VAL A 24 0.89 -0.37 13.92
N ALA A 25 1.99 0.01 14.58
CA ALA A 25 2.65 -0.85 15.57
C ALA A 25 1.87 -0.98 16.90
N THR A 26 1.08 0.02 17.28
CA THR A 26 0.47 0.11 18.62
C THR A 26 -1.05 0.19 18.60
N ALA A 27 -1.61 0.67 17.49
CA ALA A 27 -3.03 0.94 17.31
C ALA A 27 -3.48 0.41 15.96
N SER A 28 -3.14 -0.85 15.69
CA SER A 28 -3.74 -1.61 14.59
C SER A 28 -3.77 -3.10 14.94
N LEU A 29 -4.61 -3.84 14.21
CA LEU A 29 -4.71 -5.29 14.31
C LEU A 29 -3.40 -6.00 13.94
N VAL A 30 -2.45 -5.35 13.26
CA VAL A 30 -1.14 -5.95 12.98
C VAL A 30 -0.44 -6.39 14.27
N TRP A 31 -0.64 -5.65 15.37
CA TRP A 31 0.01 -5.95 16.64
C TRP A 31 -0.39 -7.32 17.22
N PRO A 32 -1.67 -7.61 17.56
CA PRO A 32 -2.05 -8.91 18.10
C PRO A 32 -1.76 -10.06 17.12
N TYR A 33 -1.98 -9.85 15.81
CA TYR A 33 -1.77 -10.90 14.80
C TYR A 33 -0.29 -11.17 14.45
N SER A 34 0.62 -10.27 14.82
CA SER A 34 2.07 -10.47 14.61
C SER A 34 2.69 -11.50 15.57
N ARG A 35 2.11 -11.67 16.78
CA ARG A 35 2.62 -12.62 17.79
C ARG A 35 2.52 -14.07 17.35
N THR A 36 1.49 -14.36 16.57
CA THR A 36 1.12 -15.71 16.15
C THR A 36 1.73 -16.08 14.79
N LEU A 37 2.65 -15.26 14.25
CA LEU A 37 3.25 -15.43 12.91
C LEU A 37 2.20 -15.76 11.84
N LEU A 38 1.00 -15.19 11.97
CA LEU A 38 -0.13 -15.56 11.12
C LEU A 38 0.09 -15.06 9.69
N ASN A 39 -0.44 -15.83 8.74
CA ASN A 39 -0.37 -15.55 7.30
C ASN A 39 -0.87 -14.16 6.88
N MET A 40 -1.57 -13.41 7.75
CA MET A 40 -2.15 -12.10 7.44
C MET A 40 -1.13 -10.95 7.52
N ALA A 41 -0.12 -11.07 8.39
CA ALA A 41 0.86 -10.00 8.60
C ALA A 41 1.92 -9.96 7.49
N LEU A 42 2.26 -11.13 6.92
CA LEU A 42 3.28 -11.25 5.88
C LEU A 42 2.90 -10.52 4.57
N PRO A 43 1.69 -10.69 3.99
CA PRO A 43 1.24 -9.89 2.86
C PRO A 43 1.25 -8.37 3.13
N ALA A 44 0.94 -7.95 4.37
CA ALA A 44 1.01 -6.54 4.78
C ALA A 44 2.43 -5.98 4.68
N VAL A 45 3.41 -6.74 5.17
CA VAL A 45 4.83 -6.37 5.10
C VAL A 45 5.31 -6.35 3.65
N LEU A 46 4.94 -7.35 2.85
CA LEU A 46 5.40 -7.50 1.46
C LEU A 46 4.81 -6.44 0.54
N THR A 47 3.50 -6.18 0.63
CA THR A 47 2.82 -5.15 -0.18
C THR A 47 3.27 -3.75 0.21
N GLY A 48 3.47 -3.48 1.50
CA GLY A 48 4.02 -2.21 1.95
C GLY A 48 5.48 -2.03 1.53
N ALA A 49 6.30 -3.10 1.57
CA ALA A 49 7.68 -3.05 1.09
C ALA A 49 7.73 -2.81 -0.43
N ALA A 50 6.84 -3.46 -1.19
CA ALA A 50 6.69 -3.20 -2.62
C ALA A 50 6.32 -1.74 -2.90
N LEU A 51 5.36 -1.16 -2.16
CA LEU A 51 5.03 0.25 -2.30
C LEU A 51 6.21 1.17 -1.98
N ALA A 52 6.98 0.87 -0.93
CA ALA A 52 8.19 1.64 -0.61
C ALA A 52 9.22 1.56 -1.74
N VAL A 53 9.47 0.38 -2.31
CA VAL A 53 10.37 0.19 -3.46
C VAL A 53 9.85 0.95 -4.68
N ILE A 54 8.55 0.92 -4.96
CA ILE A 54 7.91 1.71 -6.02
C ILE A 54 8.13 3.21 -5.78
N GLY A 55 7.99 3.68 -4.53
CA GLY A 55 8.27 5.06 -4.15
C GLY A 55 9.73 5.46 -4.36
N TYR A 56 10.69 4.61 -4.01
CA TYR A 56 12.10 4.86 -4.31
C TYR A 56 12.39 4.84 -5.81
N LEU A 57 11.78 3.90 -6.56
CA LEU A 57 11.85 3.87 -8.02
C LEU A 57 11.29 5.16 -8.64
N ARG A 58 10.30 5.81 -8.02
CA ARG A 58 9.84 7.16 -8.40
C ARG A 58 10.89 8.23 -8.03
N GLY A 59 11.39 8.20 -6.79
CA GLY A 59 12.27 9.22 -6.21
C GLY A 59 13.68 9.32 -6.80
N VAL A 60 14.23 8.21 -7.32
CA VAL A 60 15.52 8.19 -8.06
C VAL A 60 15.45 9.00 -9.38
N SER A 61 14.31 9.62 -9.72
CA SER A 61 14.11 10.46 -10.90
C SER A 61 13.66 11.91 -10.63
N ALA A 62 13.82 12.46 -9.42
CA ALA A 62 13.60 13.90 -9.22
C ALA A 62 14.71 14.76 -9.89
N SER A 63 14.74 14.75 -11.22
CA SER A 63 14.93 15.99 -11.96
C SER A 63 13.56 16.67 -12.02
N PRO A 64 13.46 17.96 -11.65
CA PRO A 64 12.18 18.62 -11.49
C PRO A 64 11.63 19.00 -12.86
N THR A 65 10.96 18.08 -13.56
CA THR A 65 9.92 18.48 -14.52
C THR A 65 9.05 17.27 -14.91
N PRO A 66 7.74 17.27 -14.61
CA PRO A 66 6.83 16.27 -15.16
C PRO A 66 6.83 16.35 -16.69
N LEU A 67 6.74 15.18 -17.37
CA LEU A 67 6.67 15.06 -18.83
C LEU A 67 5.57 15.91 -19.48
N VAL A 68 4.50 16.22 -18.74
CA VAL A 68 3.43 17.13 -19.15
C VAL A 68 3.95 18.56 -19.33
N ALA A 69 4.85 19.03 -18.47
CA ALA A 69 5.47 20.35 -18.59
C ALA A 69 6.40 20.46 -19.81
N ARG A 70 7.04 19.35 -20.24
CA ARG A 70 7.87 19.34 -21.46
C ARG A 70 7.04 19.50 -22.74
N ARG A 71 5.82 18.96 -22.80
CA ARG A 71 4.93 19.14 -23.95
C ARG A 71 4.31 20.54 -24.01
N PHE A 72 4.01 21.15 -22.86
CA PHE A 72 3.54 22.53 -22.83
C PHE A 72 4.66 23.55 -23.14
N ALA A 73 5.89 23.31 -22.66
CA ALA A 73 7.04 24.15 -23.01
C ALA A 73 7.43 24.04 -24.49
N ALA A 74 7.35 22.84 -25.08
CA ALA A 74 7.65 22.64 -26.50
C ALA A 74 6.57 23.18 -27.46
N GLY A 75 5.37 23.52 -26.95
CA GLY A 75 4.25 24.01 -27.76
C GLY A 75 4.13 25.53 -27.86
N PHE A 76 4.93 26.30 -27.12
CA PHE A 76 4.81 27.77 -27.05
C PHE A 76 5.89 28.55 -27.81
N ASP A 77 6.87 27.89 -28.42
CA ASP A 77 8.00 28.54 -29.13
C ASP A 77 7.83 28.61 -30.67
N GLN A 78 6.62 28.45 -31.21
CA GLN A 78 6.34 28.64 -32.64
C GLN A 78 5.23 29.65 -32.90
N GLY A 79 5.42 30.90 -32.45
CA GLY A 79 4.48 31.97 -32.76
C GLY A 79 5.06 33.37 -32.58
N ASN A 80 5.58 33.91 -33.68
CA ASN A 80 5.69 35.35 -34.00
C ASN A 80 6.51 36.25 -33.06
N SER A 81 7.74 36.55 -33.48
CA SER A 81 8.36 37.85 -33.20
C SER A 81 9.31 38.23 -34.36
N GLU A 82 9.06 39.41 -34.93
CA GLU A 82 9.81 40.03 -36.04
C GLU A 82 11.32 40.18 -35.75
N PRO A 83 12.17 40.29 -36.80
CA PRO A 83 13.61 40.42 -36.63
C PRO A 83 14.01 41.86 -36.27
N ILE A 84 14.57 42.04 -35.07
CA ILE A 84 15.29 43.26 -34.65
C ILE A 84 16.69 43.23 -35.29
N PRO A 85 17.19 44.34 -35.87
CA PRO A 85 18.48 44.34 -36.58
C PRO A 85 19.69 44.17 -35.62
N ALA A 86 20.68 43.45 -36.13
CA ALA A 86 21.85 42.96 -35.41
C ALA A 86 22.73 44.10 -34.85
N ALA A 87 22.94 44.07 -33.53
CA ALA A 87 24.07 44.74 -32.89
C ALA A 87 25.31 43.84 -33.00
N THR A 88 26.34 44.35 -33.66
CA THR A 88 27.68 43.77 -33.76
C THR A 88 28.35 43.73 -32.38
N ALA A 89 28.22 42.60 -31.69
CA ALA A 89 29.10 42.22 -30.61
C ALA A 89 29.38 40.71 -30.74
N THR A 90 30.63 40.37 -31.05
CA THR A 90 31.14 38.99 -30.98
C THR A 90 30.84 38.42 -29.59
N PRO A 91 30.11 37.29 -29.47
CA PRO A 91 29.85 36.67 -28.18
C PRO A 91 31.18 36.15 -27.62
N PRO A 92 31.43 36.30 -26.30
CA PRO A 92 32.58 35.67 -25.68
C PRO A 92 32.42 34.15 -25.80
N ASP A 93 33.53 33.48 -26.12
CA ASP A 93 33.61 32.04 -26.27
C ASP A 93 33.26 31.34 -24.95
N VAL A 94 32.01 30.89 -24.82
CA VAL A 94 31.46 30.23 -23.63
C VAL A 94 31.92 28.76 -23.54
N SER A 95 32.72 28.27 -24.50
CA SER A 95 33.23 26.90 -24.48
C SER A 95 34.34 26.69 -23.44
N ALA A 96 34.93 27.76 -22.91
CA ALA A 96 36.04 27.70 -21.95
C ALA A 96 35.64 27.63 -20.46
N LEU A 97 34.35 27.69 -20.11
CA LEU A 97 33.89 27.80 -18.71
C LEU A 97 33.13 26.57 -18.16
N ARG A 98 33.05 25.47 -18.89
CA ARG A 98 32.48 24.22 -18.37
C ARG A 98 33.60 23.26 -17.93
N PRO A 99 33.83 23.06 -16.62
CA PRO A 99 34.67 21.96 -16.18
C PRO A 99 33.98 20.63 -16.53
N GLY A 100 34.51 19.95 -17.55
CA GLY A 100 34.67 18.49 -17.59
C GLY A 100 33.44 17.58 -17.47
N PHE A 101 32.23 17.96 -17.90
CA PHE A 101 31.13 17.00 -18.08
C PHE A 101 31.30 16.28 -19.43
N SER A 102 32.05 15.16 -19.44
CA SER A 102 32.22 14.35 -20.65
C SER A 102 30.95 13.55 -20.96
N ALA A 103 30.63 13.32 -22.24
CA ALA A 103 29.53 12.44 -22.67
C ALA A 103 29.62 11.01 -22.09
N ASN A 104 30.82 10.58 -21.70
CA ASN A 104 31.04 9.31 -21.01
C ASN A 104 30.45 9.30 -19.58
N SER A 105 30.39 10.45 -18.90
CA SER A 105 29.75 10.56 -17.57
C SER A 105 28.24 10.45 -17.65
N GLU A 106 27.61 11.03 -18.68
CA GLU A 106 26.17 10.88 -18.96
C GLU A 106 25.82 9.45 -19.40
N ALA A 107 26.67 8.82 -20.20
CA ALA A 107 26.51 7.41 -20.59
C ALA A 107 26.66 6.44 -19.41
N HIS A 108 27.61 6.68 -18.49
CA HIS A 108 27.78 5.87 -17.29
C HIS A 108 26.63 6.06 -16.28
N MET A 109 26.21 7.32 -16.05
CA MET A 109 25.07 7.64 -15.18
C MET A 109 23.75 7.09 -15.73
N SER A 110 23.56 7.11 -17.05
CA SER A 110 22.35 6.53 -17.67
C SER A 110 22.35 5.00 -17.60
N GLN A 111 23.50 4.33 -17.74
CA GLN A 111 23.58 2.87 -17.55
C GLN A 111 23.37 2.43 -16.09
N GLU A 112 23.94 3.14 -15.11
CA GLU A 112 23.74 2.84 -13.68
C GLU A 112 22.32 3.15 -13.22
N GLY A 113 21.72 4.25 -13.70
CA GLY A 113 20.32 4.59 -13.48
C GLY A 113 19.35 3.57 -14.09
N TRP A 114 19.69 2.97 -15.23
CA TRP A 114 18.88 1.95 -15.89
C TRP A 114 18.99 0.59 -15.17
N ARG A 115 20.20 0.18 -14.77
CA ARG A 115 20.43 -1.06 -13.99
C ARG A 115 19.78 -1.01 -12.60
N SER A 116 19.86 0.13 -11.92
CA SER A 116 19.21 0.32 -10.62
C SER A 116 17.68 0.35 -10.73
N GLY A 117 17.13 0.97 -11.78
CA GLY A 117 15.70 0.97 -12.05
C GLY A 117 15.13 -0.42 -12.34
N GLY A 118 15.84 -1.24 -13.12
CA GLY A 118 15.44 -2.61 -13.41
C GLY A 118 15.47 -3.53 -12.19
N GLY A 119 16.51 -3.42 -11.35
CA GLY A 119 16.59 -4.16 -10.09
C GLY A 119 15.45 -3.82 -9.12
N MET A 120 15.10 -2.54 -9.00
CA MET A 120 13.98 -2.10 -8.15
C MET A 120 12.62 -2.57 -8.69
N ALA A 121 12.40 -2.53 -10.01
CA ALA A 121 11.17 -3.04 -10.61
C ALA A 121 11.01 -4.55 -10.41
N ALA A 122 12.10 -5.32 -10.60
CA ALA A 122 12.13 -6.76 -10.34
C ALA A 122 11.85 -7.07 -8.85
N LEU A 123 12.48 -6.32 -7.94
CA LEU A 123 12.27 -6.47 -6.51
C LEU A 123 10.83 -6.16 -6.09
N ALA A 124 10.24 -5.06 -6.59
CA ALA A 124 8.85 -4.74 -6.32
C ALA A 124 7.91 -5.83 -6.84
N GLY A 125 8.14 -6.33 -8.08
CA GLY A 125 7.37 -7.43 -8.65
C GLY A 125 7.50 -8.73 -7.85
N ALA A 126 8.72 -9.08 -7.42
CA ALA A 126 8.96 -10.25 -6.57
C ALA A 126 8.26 -10.13 -5.20
N LEU A 127 8.28 -8.95 -4.57
CA LEU A 127 7.57 -8.71 -3.30
C LEU A 127 6.06 -8.85 -3.45
N LEU A 128 5.48 -8.33 -4.54
CA LEU A 128 4.05 -8.51 -4.84
C LEU A 128 3.70 -9.98 -5.14
N GLY A 129 4.56 -10.70 -5.86
CA GLY A 129 4.43 -12.14 -6.10
C GLY A 129 4.49 -12.95 -4.80
N LEU A 130 5.47 -12.66 -3.94
CA LEU A 130 5.58 -13.27 -2.61
C LEU A 130 4.36 -12.97 -1.73
N ALA A 131 3.75 -11.79 -1.84
CA ALA A 131 2.51 -11.48 -1.13
C ALA A 131 1.38 -12.42 -1.57
N GLY A 132 1.25 -12.65 -2.88
CA GLY A 132 0.36 -13.65 -3.46
C GLY A 132 0.68 -15.08 -3.02
N ALA A 133 1.96 -15.45 -2.92
CA ALA A 133 2.34 -16.77 -2.39
C ALA A 133 1.99 -16.94 -0.90
N ALA A 134 2.14 -15.87 -0.11
CA ALA A 134 1.78 -15.88 1.30
C ALA A 134 0.26 -16.02 1.50
N ARG A 135 -0.54 -15.39 0.64
CA ARG A 135 -2.01 -15.52 0.56
C ARG A 135 -2.49 -15.28 -0.87
N TYR A 136 -3.05 -16.31 -1.51
CA TYR A 136 -3.38 -16.30 -2.95
C TYR A 136 -4.32 -15.17 -3.35
N GLU A 137 -5.18 -14.70 -2.45
CA GLU A 137 -6.10 -13.58 -2.70
C GLU A 137 -5.32 -12.29 -3.05
N TYR A 138 -4.07 -12.15 -2.59
CA TYR A 138 -3.21 -11.00 -2.90
C TYR A 138 -2.74 -10.98 -4.36
N LEU A 139 -2.89 -12.07 -5.13
CA LEU A 139 -2.75 -12.03 -6.58
C LEU A 139 -3.76 -11.09 -7.23
N VAL A 140 -4.96 -10.97 -6.63
CA VAL A 140 -6.03 -10.05 -7.07
C VAL A 140 -5.99 -8.75 -6.28
N LEU A 141 -5.88 -8.82 -4.95
CA LEU A 141 -5.95 -7.63 -4.10
C LEU A 141 -4.78 -6.66 -4.36
N ALA A 142 -3.61 -7.17 -4.77
CA ALA A 142 -2.44 -6.33 -5.06
C ALA A 142 -2.39 -5.78 -6.50
N LEU A 143 -3.40 -6.05 -7.35
CA LEU A 143 -3.47 -5.52 -8.71
C LEU A 143 -3.31 -3.98 -8.80
N PRO A 144 -3.85 -3.16 -7.87
CA PRO A 144 -3.61 -1.73 -7.88
C PRO A 144 -2.13 -1.36 -7.71
N LEU A 145 -1.36 -2.11 -6.93
CA LEU A 145 0.09 -1.90 -6.78
C LEU A 145 0.87 -2.39 -8.01
N TRP A 146 0.42 -3.48 -8.65
CA TRP A 146 0.94 -3.89 -9.96
C TRP A 146 0.73 -2.82 -11.03
N ALA A 147 -0.48 -2.24 -11.08
CA ALA A 147 -0.81 -1.15 -11.98
C ALA A 147 0.05 0.10 -11.68
N LEU A 148 0.24 0.43 -10.40
CA LEU A 148 1.12 1.52 -9.97
C LEU A 148 2.56 1.28 -10.42
N LEU A 149 3.10 0.07 -10.22
CA LEU A 149 4.45 -0.29 -10.65
C LEU A 149 4.60 -0.17 -12.16
N ALA A 150 3.66 -0.74 -12.93
CA ALA A 150 3.65 -0.65 -14.39
C ALA A 150 3.58 0.81 -14.87
N TRP A 151 2.76 1.64 -14.23
CA TRP A 151 2.65 3.06 -14.51
C TRP A 151 3.96 3.80 -14.28
N VAL A 152 4.61 3.58 -13.13
CA VAL A 152 5.91 4.19 -12.80
C VAL A 152 6.98 3.78 -13.81
N VAL A 153 7.02 2.50 -14.15
CA VAL A 153 7.96 1.93 -15.12
C VAL A 153 7.73 2.53 -16.52
N PHE A 154 6.48 2.63 -16.95
CA PHE A 154 6.10 3.25 -18.21
C PHE A 154 6.54 4.73 -18.28
N GLN A 155 6.29 5.50 -17.22
CA GLN A 155 6.69 6.91 -17.14
C GLN A 155 8.22 7.10 -17.22
N ARG A 156 9.00 6.13 -16.75
CA ARG A 156 10.48 6.19 -16.76
C ARG A 156 11.10 5.77 -18.08
N SER A 157 10.53 4.78 -18.75
CA SER A 157 11.24 4.05 -19.82
C SER A 157 10.53 4.07 -21.17
N GLY A 158 9.41 4.79 -21.28
CA GLY A 158 8.56 4.80 -22.47
C GLY A 158 7.93 3.43 -22.72
N LEU A 159 7.27 3.26 -23.87
CA LEU A 159 6.51 2.04 -24.16
C LEU A 159 7.41 0.79 -24.23
N ALA A 160 8.52 0.85 -24.98
CA ALA A 160 9.40 -0.30 -25.19
C ALA A 160 10.19 -0.69 -23.93
N GLY A 161 10.79 0.29 -23.24
CA GLY A 161 11.49 0.02 -21.97
C GLY A 161 10.53 -0.31 -20.84
N GLY A 162 9.32 0.27 -20.86
CA GLY A 162 8.26 -0.04 -19.91
C GLY A 162 7.74 -1.47 -20.05
N ALA A 163 7.57 -1.95 -21.28
CA ALA A 163 7.21 -3.34 -21.56
C ALA A 163 8.30 -4.32 -21.08
N PHE A 164 9.58 -3.98 -21.27
CA PHE A 164 10.69 -4.81 -20.80
C PHE A 164 10.76 -4.89 -19.27
N LEU A 165 10.77 -3.74 -18.58
CA LEU A 165 10.86 -3.68 -17.12
C LEU A 165 9.57 -4.16 -16.43
N GLY A 166 8.42 -3.89 -17.03
CA GLY A 166 7.14 -4.45 -16.59
C GLY A 166 7.09 -5.96 -16.77
N GLY A 167 7.61 -6.47 -17.89
CA GLY A 167 7.81 -7.90 -18.12
C GLY A 167 8.73 -8.53 -17.08
N LEU A 168 9.84 -7.87 -16.74
CA LEU A 168 10.74 -8.34 -15.68
C LEU A 168 10.05 -8.41 -14.32
N ALA A 169 9.26 -7.39 -13.96
CA ALA A 169 8.50 -7.38 -12.72
C ALA A 169 7.49 -8.53 -12.68
N VAL A 170 6.71 -8.74 -13.75
CA VAL A 170 5.72 -9.82 -13.88
C VAL A 170 6.39 -11.19 -13.83
N VAL A 171 7.52 -11.37 -14.52
CA VAL A 171 8.31 -12.62 -14.46
C VAL A 171 8.82 -12.87 -13.06
N ALA A 172 9.40 -11.87 -12.39
CA ALA A 172 9.90 -12.00 -11.02
C ALA A 172 8.78 -12.34 -10.02
N GLY A 173 7.61 -11.70 -10.17
CA GLY A 173 6.44 -12.00 -9.36
C GLY A 173 5.87 -13.39 -9.63
N SER A 174 5.79 -13.81 -10.90
CA SER A 174 5.25 -15.12 -11.28
C SER A 174 6.19 -16.26 -10.89
N ALA A 175 7.50 -16.07 -11.05
CA ALA A 175 8.53 -17.05 -10.69
C ALA A 175 8.64 -17.26 -9.17
N THR A 176 8.25 -16.27 -8.37
CA THR A 176 8.18 -16.42 -6.91
C THR A 176 6.83 -17.00 -6.47
N ALA A 177 5.72 -16.51 -7.02
CA ALA A 177 4.38 -16.92 -6.57
C ALA A 177 4.01 -18.35 -6.97
N LEU A 178 4.11 -18.68 -8.26
CA LEU A 178 3.52 -19.90 -8.82
C LEU A 178 4.20 -21.18 -8.31
N PRO A 179 5.54 -21.32 -8.32
CA PRO A 179 6.18 -22.55 -7.88
C PRO A 179 5.97 -22.81 -6.38
N LEU A 180 6.04 -21.75 -5.56
CA LEU A 180 5.83 -21.86 -4.12
C LEU A 180 4.41 -22.31 -3.81
N THR A 181 3.40 -21.64 -4.38
CA THR A 181 2.00 -21.95 -4.07
C THR A 181 1.54 -23.28 -4.67
N LEU A 182 1.75 -23.49 -5.97
CA LEU A 182 1.29 -24.70 -6.64
C LEU A 182 2.07 -25.94 -6.18
N GLY A 183 3.38 -25.79 -5.98
CA GLY A 183 4.24 -26.85 -5.47
C GLY A 183 3.89 -27.22 -4.03
N TYR A 184 3.69 -26.23 -3.16
CA TYR A 184 3.25 -26.47 -1.78
C TYR A 184 1.89 -27.18 -1.74
N ASN A 185 0.91 -26.72 -2.53
CA ASN A 185 -0.40 -27.36 -2.61
C ASN A 185 -0.29 -28.79 -3.11
N LEU A 186 0.45 -29.05 -4.19
CA LEU A 186 0.68 -30.41 -4.69
C LEU A 186 1.27 -31.33 -3.62
N LEU A 187 2.24 -30.85 -2.83
CA LEU A 187 2.84 -31.62 -1.73
C LEU A 187 1.88 -31.84 -0.55
N ARG A 188 1.03 -30.86 -0.25
CA ARG A 188 0.14 -30.87 0.93
C ARG A 188 -1.16 -31.64 0.68
N THR A 189 -1.75 -31.51 -0.50
CA THR A 189 -3.11 -31.99 -0.82
C THR A 189 -3.14 -32.98 -1.99
N GLY A 190 -2.03 -33.15 -2.72
CA GLY A 190 -2.00 -33.92 -3.97
C GLY A 190 -2.60 -33.19 -5.17
N HIS A 191 -3.11 -31.97 -5.00
CA HIS A 191 -3.71 -31.19 -6.09
C HIS A 191 -3.23 -29.72 -6.06
N PRO A 192 -2.61 -29.20 -7.14
CA PRO A 192 -1.94 -27.89 -7.11
C PRO A 192 -2.90 -26.70 -6.93
N LEU A 193 -4.18 -26.87 -7.29
CA LEU A 193 -5.22 -25.84 -7.18
C LEU A 193 -6.14 -26.03 -5.96
N ASP A 194 -5.79 -26.93 -5.04
CA ASP A 194 -6.52 -27.04 -3.77
C ASP A 194 -5.92 -26.08 -2.72
N PHE A 195 -6.57 -24.95 -2.54
CA PHE A 195 -6.18 -23.89 -1.61
C PHE A 195 -6.78 -24.06 -0.20
N GLY A 196 -7.54 -25.14 0.06
CA GLY A 196 -8.02 -25.49 1.39
C GLY A 196 -9.18 -24.66 1.95
N TYR A 197 -9.81 -23.80 1.14
CA TYR A 197 -11.02 -23.02 1.50
C TYR A 197 -12.32 -23.59 0.91
N GLY A 198 -12.27 -24.78 0.29
CA GLY A 198 -13.44 -25.38 -0.37
C GLY A 198 -14.08 -24.44 -1.39
N GLY A 199 -15.41 -24.30 -1.33
CA GLY A 199 -16.17 -23.41 -2.22
C GLY A 199 -16.08 -21.92 -1.88
N GLU A 200 -15.52 -21.56 -0.72
CA GLU A 200 -15.46 -20.16 -0.28
C GLU A 200 -14.39 -19.31 -0.99
N GLY A 201 -13.48 -19.95 -1.72
CA GLY A 201 -12.43 -19.30 -2.50
C GLY A 201 -12.85 -18.87 -3.92
N PHE A 202 -14.07 -19.21 -4.35
CA PHE A 202 -14.57 -18.98 -5.70
C PHE A 202 -15.71 -17.94 -5.73
N LEU A 203 -16.05 -17.44 -6.92
CA LEU A 203 -17.18 -16.51 -7.12
C LEU A 203 -18.53 -17.08 -6.61
N SER A 204 -18.63 -18.39 -6.43
CA SER A 204 -19.78 -19.07 -5.80
C SER A 204 -19.94 -18.75 -4.32
N SER A 205 -18.89 -18.28 -3.64
CA SER A 205 -18.88 -17.87 -2.23
C SER A 205 -19.48 -16.49 -1.98
N LEU A 206 -19.82 -15.77 -3.03
CA LEU A 206 -20.37 -14.43 -2.90
C LEU A 206 -21.74 -14.55 -2.21
N LEU A 207 -21.87 -13.92 -1.05
CA LEU A 207 -23.13 -13.76 -0.32
C LEU A 207 -24.26 -13.45 -1.31
N ALA A 208 -25.40 -14.13 -1.17
CA ALA A 208 -26.65 -13.65 -1.77
C ALA A 208 -27.01 -12.22 -1.27
N LYS A 209 -26.44 -11.82 -0.12
CA LYS A 209 -26.64 -10.53 0.57
C LYS A 209 -25.30 -9.86 0.97
N PRO A 210 -24.44 -9.42 0.03
CA PRO A 210 -23.09 -8.95 0.34
C PRO A 210 -23.05 -7.70 1.21
N TRP A 211 -24.12 -6.90 1.21
CA TRP A 211 -24.25 -5.74 2.10
C TRP A 211 -24.18 -6.10 3.58
N TYR A 212 -24.53 -7.34 3.95
CA TYR A 212 -24.45 -7.80 5.33
C TYR A 212 -23.00 -7.91 5.80
N GLY A 213 -22.13 -8.56 5.03
CA GLY A 213 -20.71 -8.66 5.34
C GLY A 213 -19.97 -7.33 5.18
N TRP A 214 -20.36 -6.48 4.22
CA TRP A 214 -19.84 -5.11 4.12
C TRP A 214 -20.16 -4.27 5.37
N PHE A 215 -21.42 -4.24 5.79
CA PHE A 215 -21.83 -3.51 7.00
C PHE A 215 -21.19 -4.13 8.25
N GLY A 216 -21.16 -5.46 8.32
CA GLY A 216 -20.51 -6.21 9.39
C GLY A 216 -19.03 -5.89 9.53
N LEU A 217 -18.27 -5.84 8.42
CA LEU A 217 -16.85 -5.48 8.46
C LEU A 217 -16.60 -4.07 9.00
N LEU A 218 -17.53 -3.14 8.83
CA LEU A 218 -17.38 -1.79 9.36
C LEU A 218 -17.85 -1.68 10.81
N PHE A 219 -18.98 -2.28 11.17
CA PHE A 219 -19.71 -1.93 12.38
C PHE A 219 -20.04 -3.10 13.31
N SER A 220 -19.72 -4.35 12.93
CA SER A 220 -19.95 -5.50 13.82
C SER A 220 -19.24 -5.30 15.17
N PRO A 221 -19.90 -5.62 16.30
CA PRO A 221 -19.28 -5.48 17.61
C PRO A 221 -18.08 -6.42 17.78
N GLY A 222 -18.16 -7.63 17.25
CA GLY A 222 -17.10 -8.63 17.41
C GLY A 222 -15.96 -8.51 16.39
N CYS A 223 -16.24 -7.97 15.19
CA CYS A 223 -15.29 -8.00 14.08
C CYS A 223 -15.22 -6.71 13.24
N GLY A 224 -15.88 -5.64 13.63
CA GLY A 224 -15.97 -4.40 12.85
C GLY A 224 -14.76 -3.48 13.01
N VAL A 225 -14.41 -2.76 11.94
CA VAL A 225 -13.36 -1.71 11.93
C VAL A 225 -13.66 -0.61 12.95
N ALA A 226 -14.91 -0.21 13.14
CA ALA A 226 -15.27 0.85 14.09
C ALA A 226 -14.90 0.52 15.53
N VAL A 227 -14.96 -0.76 15.90
CA VAL A 227 -14.65 -1.21 17.26
C VAL A 227 -13.17 -1.55 17.40
N HIS A 228 -12.62 -2.25 16.40
CA HIS A 228 -11.29 -2.90 16.51
C HIS A 228 -10.16 -2.20 15.75
N ALA A 229 -10.51 -1.22 14.92
CA ALA A 229 -9.57 -0.48 14.06
C ALA A 229 -10.00 0.96 13.74
N PRO A 230 -10.56 1.79 14.65
CA PRO A 230 -11.07 3.12 14.30
C PRO A 230 -10.02 4.07 13.69
N MET A 231 -8.74 3.87 13.99
CA MET A 231 -7.64 4.61 13.32
C MET A 231 -7.57 4.36 11.81
N MET A 232 -8.10 3.24 11.32
CA MET A 232 -8.20 2.98 9.89
C MET A 232 -9.12 4.00 9.21
N PHE A 233 -10.20 4.46 9.87
CA PHE A 233 -11.04 5.55 9.33
C PHE A 233 -10.29 6.87 9.26
N VAL A 234 -9.45 7.18 10.24
CA VAL A 234 -8.58 8.37 10.21
C VAL A 234 -7.63 8.29 9.01
N GLY A 235 -7.02 7.14 8.78
CA GLY A 235 -6.18 6.91 7.61
C GLY A 235 -6.94 7.04 6.29
N LEU A 236 -8.15 6.48 6.18
CA LEU A 236 -8.97 6.62 4.99
C LEU A 236 -9.43 8.07 4.74
N ALA A 237 -9.78 8.82 5.79
CA ALA A 237 -10.06 10.25 5.66
C ALA A 237 -8.83 11.03 5.15
N GLY A 238 -7.63 10.57 5.51
CA GLY A 238 -6.37 11.12 5.04
C GLY A 238 -6.10 10.94 3.54
N LEU A 239 -6.87 10.10 2.84
CA LEU A 239 -6.70 9.87 1.40
C LEU A 239 -6.87 11.15 0.57
N VAL A 240 -7.73 12.08 1.00
CA VAL A 240 -7.93 13.36 0.32
C VAL A 240 -6.61 14.15 0.25
N TRP A 241 -5.85 14.15 1.34
CA TRP A 241 -4.58 14.85 1.40
C TRP A 241 -3.43 14.06 0.80
N LEU A 242 -3.46 12.73 0.89
CA LEU A 242 -2.52 11.89 0.16
C LEU A 242 -2.71 12.03 -1.36
N TRP A 243 -3.95 12.25 -1.82
CA TRP A 243 -4.24 12.51 -3.23
C TRP A 243 -3.57 13.80 -3.73
N GLU A 244 -3.61 14.86 -2.93
CA GLU A 244 -2.90 16.12 -3.24
C GLU A 244 -1.38 15.93 -3.30
N ASP A 245 -0.81 15.09 -2.43
CA ASP A 245 0.64 14.85 -2.35
C ASP A 245 1.15 13.84 -3.40
N ALA A 246 0.37 12.78 -3.68
CA ALA A 246 0.74 11.65 -4.54
C ALA A 246 -0.51 10.94 -5.09
N PRO A 247 -1.16 11.47 -6.16
CA PRO A 247 -2.47 11.00 -6.62
C PRO A 247 -2.47 9.52 -7.04
N ASP A 248 -1.49 9.08 -7.83
CA ASP A 248 -1.42 7.67 -8.25
C ASP A 248 -1.30 6.71 -7.05
N THR A 249 -0.54 7.11 -6.02
CA THR A 249 -0.36 6.30 -4.81
C THR A 249 -1.64 6.30 -3.98
N ALA A 250 -2.32 7.44 -3.87
CA ALA A 250 -3.62 7.53 -3.21
C ALA A 250 -4.65 6.62 -3.87
N VAL A 251 -4.71 6.60 -5.21
CA VAL A 251 -5.57 5.69 -5.98
C VAL A 251 -5.21 4.24 -5.70
N ALA A 252 -3.93 3.87 -5.79
CA ALA A 252 -3.51 2.49 -5.58
C ALA A 252 -3.82 1.99 -4.16
N VAL A 253 -3.59 2.83 -3.15
CA VAL A 253 -3.92 2.55 -1.74
C VAL A 253 -5.44 2.42 -1.57
N ALA A 254 -6.21 3.41 -2.04
CA ALA A 254 -7.67 3.41 -1.92
C ALA A 254 -8.29 2.19 -2.63
N ALA A 255 -7.83 1.89 -3.84
CA ALA A 255 -8.29 0.73 -4.61
C ALA A 255 -7.94 -0.58 -3.91
N MET A 256 -6.71 -0.74 -3.40
CA MET A 256 -6.33 -1.99 -2.72
C MET A 256 -7.11 -2.22 -1.42
N VAL A 257 -7.26 -1.17 -0.59
CA VAL A 257 -8.04 -1.26 0.65
C VAL A 257 -9.52 -1.49 0.34
N GLY A 258 -10.06 -0.80 -0.67
CA GLY A 258 -11.43 -0.96 -1.14
C GLY A 258 -11.70 -2.34 -1.72
N LEU A 259 -10.81 -2.89 -2.55
CA LEU A 259 -10.90 -4.25 -3.07
C LEU A 259 -10.89 -5.27 -1.92
N ALA A 260 -10.01 -5.11 -0.93
CA ALA A 260 -9.97 -6.01 0.22
C ALA A 260 -11.29 -5.96 1.00
N TYR A 261 -11.81 -4.76 1.28
CA TYR A 261 -13.10 -4.60 1.94
C TYR A 261 -14.25 -5.23 1.16
N LEU A 262 -14.35 -4.95 -0.15
CA LEU A 262 -15.42 -5.47 -0.99
C LEU A 262 -15.35 -7.00 -1.14
N TYR A 263 -14.14 -7.53 -1.36
CA TYR A 263 -13.89 -8.96 -1.50
C TYR A 263 -14.22 -9.70 -0.21
N TYR A 264 -13.60 -9.33 0.91
CA TYR A 264 -13.81 -10.05 2.17
C TYR A 264 -15.22 -9.88 2.71
N GLY A 265 -15.82 -8.70 2.57
CA GLY A 265 -17.20 -8.49 3.00
C GLY A 265 -18.24 -9.16 2.08
N SER A 266 -17.82 -9.70 0.94
CA SER A 266 -18.70 -10.49 0.07
C SER A 266 -18.71 -11.98 0.41
N LEU A 267 -17.87 -12.47 1.33
CA LEU A 267 -17.81 -13.88 1.69
C LEU A 267 -19.05 -14.33 2.49
N GLU A 268 -19.64 -15.46 2.10
CA GLU A 268 -20.89 -16.00 2.65
C GLU A 268 -20.90 -16.16 4.16
N THR A 269 -20.09 -17.06 4.70
CA THR A 269 -20.11 -17.34 6.14
C THR A 269 -18.92 -16.73 6.85
N THR A 270 -17.82 -16.50 6.14
CA THR A 270 -16.53 -16.19 6.76
C THR A 270 -16.11 -14.75 6.64
N TRP A 271 -16.94 -13.78 6.23
CA TRP A 271 -16.52 -12.39 6.00
C TRP A 271 -15.74 -11.74 7.15
N CYS A 272 -15.96 -12.18 8.39
CA CYS A 272 -15.26 -11.71 9.59
C CYS A 272 -14.10 -12.62 10.07
N ALA A 273 -13.77 -13.65 9.29
CA ALA A 273 -12.90 -14.78 9.62
C ALA A 273 -13.33 -15.62 10.84
N GLN A 274 -14.63 -15.60 11.20
CA GLN A 274 -15.24 -16.36 12.31
C GLN A 274 -14.62 -16.02 13.68
N THR A 275 -14.08 -17.00 14.42
CA THR A 275 -13.53 -16.87 15.79
C THR A 275 -12.23 -16.08 15.84
N THR A 276 -12.29 -14.81 15.46
CA THR A 276 -11.11 -13.95 15.36
C THR A 276 -11.35 -12.60 16.01
N TRP A 277 -10.27 -11.97 16.47
CA TRP A 277 -10.32 -10.64 17.06
C TRP A 277 -10.35 -9.59 15.96
N GLY A 278 -11.45 -8.87 15.81
CA GLY A 278 -11.59 -7.82 14.81
C GLY A 278 -11.64 -8.33 13.36
N PRO A 279 -11.58 -7.41 12.36
CA PRO A 279 -11.65 -7.74 10.94
C PRO A 279 -10.30 -8.30 10.44
N ARG A 280 -9.99 -9.55 10.82
CA ARG A 280 -8.70 -10.22 10.57
C ARG A 280 -8.20 -10.08 9.14
N TYR A 281 -9.08 -10.16 8.15
CA TYR A 281 -8.67 -10.09 6.74
C TYR A 281 -8.11 -8.73 6.32
N LEU A 282 -8.49 -7.65 7.01
CA LEU A 282 -7.98 -6.30 6.73
C LEU A 282 -6.59 -6.05 7.33
N VAL A 283 -6.06 -6.96 8.16
CA VAL A 283 -4.70 -6.88 8.71
C VAL A 283 -3.67 -6.72 7.59
N GLY A 284 -3.84 -7.44 6.48
CA GLY A 284 -2.88 -7.41 5.39
C GLY A 284 -2.91 -6.13 4.54
N VAL A 285 -3.93 -5.28 4.69
CA VAL A 285 -3.98 -3.93 4.07
C VAL A 285 -3.86 -2.80 5.10
N ALA A 286 -3.77 -3.11 6.39
CA ALA A 286 -3.70 -2.11 7.45
C ALA A 286 -2.51 -1.12 7.29
N PRO A 287 -1.28 -1.55 6.94
CA PRO A 287 -0.19 -0.59 6.72
C PRO A 287 -0.50 0.45 5.64
N LEU A 288 -1.18 0.03 4.57
CA LEU A 288 -1.58 0.89 3.45
C LEU A 288 -2.71 1.83 3.87
N ALA A 289 -3.71 1.33 4.60
CA ALA A 289 -4.82 2.15 5.08
C ALA A 289 -4.38 3.24 6.08
N TYR A 290 -3.27 3.01 6.79
CA TYR A 290 -2.71 3.96 7.77
C TYR A 290 -1.69 4.93 7.14
N LEU A 291 -1.21 4.64 5.92
CA LEU A 291 -0.25 5.50 5.21
C LEU A 291 -0.73 6.96 5.05
N PRO A 292 -2.00 7.26 4.71
CA PRO A 292 -2.43 8.64 4.49
C PRO A 292 -2.46 9.49 5.77
N ILE A 293 -2.32 8.88 6.96
CA ILE A 293 -2.09 9.63 8.22
C ILE A 293 -0.81 10.48 8.10
N ALA A 294 0.17 10.08 7.29
CA ALA A 294 1.35 10.89 7.00
C ALA A 294 0.99 12.27 6.42
N ALA A 295 0.03 12.30 5.49
CA ALA A 295 -0.44 13.53 4.84
C ALA A 295 -1.18 14.45 5.81
N ILE A 296 -1.93 13.86 6.74
CA ILE A 296 -2.61 14.54 7.84
C ILE A 296 -1.58 15.23 8.75
N VAL A 297 -0.60 14.46 9.24
CA VAL A 297 0.42 14.96 10.18
C VAL A 297 1.32 16.02 9.54
N LYS A 298 1.66 15.86 8.25
CA LYS A 298 2.39 16.88 7.48
C LYS A 298 1.67 18.23 7.50
N ARG A 299 0.34 18.25 7.31
CA ARG A 299 -0.45 19.49 7.26
C ARG A 299 -0.67 20.13 8.62
N MET A 300 -0.85 19.33 9.67
CA MET A 300 -0.97 19.86 11.03
C MET A 300 0.35 20.45 11.55
N GLY A 301 1.48 19.85 11.18
CA GLY A 301 2.77 20.16 11.78
C GLY A 301 2.83 19.72 13.26
N TRP A 302 4.05 19.51 13.77
CA TRP A 302 4.24 19.06 15.17
C TRP A 302 3.71 20.10 16.18
N GLY A 303 3.90 21.40 15.89
CA GLY A 303 3.37 22.50 16.70
C GLY A 303 1.84 22.62 16.66
N GLY A 304 1.19 22.24 15.56
CA GLY A 304 -0.27 22.25 15.44
C GLY A 304 -0.95 21.09 16.15
N MET A 305 -0.30 19.92 16.25
CA MET A 305 -0.75 18.83 17.13
C MET A 305 -0.69 19.22 18.61
N GLY A 306 0.34 19.97 19.03
CA GLY A 306 0.47 20.45 20.40
C GLY A 306 -0.45 21.62 20.76
N GLY A 307 -0.82 22.46 19.79
CA GLY A 307 -1.61 23.67 19.99
C GLY A 307 -3.12 23.53 19.75
N ASN A 308 -3.58 22.47 19.07
CA ASN A 308 -4.99 22.26 18.77
C ASN A 308 -5.55 21.05 19.54
N PRO A 309 -6.38 21.26 20.59
CA PRO A 309 -6.98 20.16 21.34
C PRO A 309 -7.88 19.25 20.49
N PHE A 310 -8.45 19.76 19.39
CA PHE A 310 -9.26 18.96 18.47
C PHE A 310 -8.41 17.99 17.63
N ALA A 311 -7.12 18.27 17.40
CA ALA A 311 -6.22 17.31 16.75
C ALA A 311 -6.00 16.06 17.62
N TRP A 312 -5.92 16.24 18.94
CA TRP A 312 -5.88 15.13 19.90
C TRP A 312 -7.19 14.34 19.94
N LEU A 313 -8.33 14.98 19.75
CA LEU A 313 -9.60 14.27 19.62
C LEU A 313 -9.71 13.53 18.29
N ALA A 314 -9.26 14.12 17.18
CA ALA A 314 -9.40 13.52 15.85
C ALA A 314 -8.43 12.33 15.62
N ILE A 315 -7.24 12.35 16.23
CA ILE A 315 -6.24 11.28 16.08
C ILE A 315 -6.05 10.50 17.38
N GLY A 316 -5.87 11.21 18.49
CA GLY A 316 -5.55 10.60 19.78
C GLY A 316 -6.67 9.74 20.34
N LEU A 317 -7.94 10.16 20.23
CA LEU A 317 -9.07 9.34 20.69
C LEU A 317 -9.23 8.04 19.88
N PRO A 318 -9.30 8.05 18.53
CA PRO A 318 -9.30 6.81 17.75
C PRO A 318 -8.07 5.95 18.03
N TRP A 319 -6.89 6.55 18.23
CA TRP A 319 -5.69 5.81 18.59
C TRP A 319 -5.83 5.11 19.94
N ALA A 320 -6.25 5.84 20.98
CA ALA A 320 -6.43 5.30 22.33
C ALA A 320 -7.47 4.18 22.35
N LEU A 321 -8.62 4.36 21.68
CA LEU A 321 -9.63 3.31 21.52
C LEU A 321 -9.04 2.07 20.86
N ASN A 322 -8.26 2.27 19.80
CA ASN A 322 -7.65 1.17 19.08
C ASN A 322 -6.57 0.45 19.91
N PHE A 323 -5.76 1.20 20.65
CA PHE A 323 -4.75 0.67 21.56
C PHE A 323 -5.41 -0.18 22.64
N VAL A 324 -6.45 0.33 23.29
CA VAL A 324 -7.19 -0.41 24.33
C VAL A 324 -7.81 -1.67 23.76
N ALA A 325 -8.52 -1.57 22.63
CA ALA A 325 -9.14 -2.72 21.98
C ALA A 325 -8.10 -3.81 21.63
N ASN A 326 -6.98 -3.43 21.01
CA ASN A 326 -5.95 -4.41 20.61
C ASN A 326 -5.08 -4.90 21.79
N ALA A 327 -4.94 -4.11 22.85
CA ALA A 327 -4.30 -4.55 24.09
C ALA A 327 -5.13 -5.63 24.79
N LEU A 328 -6.46 -5.54 24.76
CA LEU A 328 -7.33 -6.59 25.29
C LEU A 328 -7.12 -7.93 24.57
N ALA A 329 -6.94 -7.93 23.25
CA ALA A 329 -6.60 -9.13 22.49
C ALA A 329 -5.29 -9.82 22.93
N ILE A 330 -4.43 -9.08 23.63
CA ILE A 330 -3.13 -9.54 24.10
C ILE A 330 -3.18 -9.96 25.56
N VAL A 331 -3.90 -9.21 26.39
CA VAL A 331 -3.98 -9.43 27.83
C VAL A 331 -5.01 -10.50 28.17
N VAL A 332 -6.06 -10.63 27.35
CA VAL A 332 -7.13 -11.60 27.52
C VAL A 332 -6.94 -12.76 26.55
N ASP A 333 -7.05 -13.99 27.05
CA ASP A 333 -7.14 -15.17 26.20
C ASP A 333 -8.51 -15.20 25.51
N PHE A 334 -8.54 -14.64 24.30
CA PHE A 334 -9.73 -14.58 23.48
C PHE A 334 -10.24 -15.96 23.04
N SER A 335 -9.34 -16.95 22.91
CA SER A 335 -9.75 -18.33 22.59
C SER A 335 -10.57 -18.92 23.72
N ARG A 336 -10.19 -18.64 24.98
CA ARG A 336 -10.99 -19.00 26.15
C ARG A 336 -12.32 -18.25 26.20
N GLY A 337 -12.33 -16.96 25.85
CA GLY A 337 -13.57 -16.17 25.76
C GLY A 337 -14.61 -16.78 24.80
N TRP A 338 -14.18 -17.29 23.64
CA TRP A 338 -15.06 -18.02 22.72
C TRP A 338 -15.59 -19.34 23.31
N GLN A 339 -14.75 -20.09 24.01
CA GLN A 339 -15.16 -21.33 24.68
C GLN A 339 -16.24 -21.06 25.72
N ASP A 340 -16.09 -19.99 26.51
CA ASP A 340 -17.08 -19.57 27.50
C ASP A 340 -18.39 -19.18 26.81
N HIS A 341 -18.35 -18.40 25.72
CA HIS A 341 -19.54 -18.07 24.93
C HIS A 341 -20.28 -19.30 24.42
N TRP A 342 -19.57 -20.31 23.91
CA TRP A 342 -20.20 -21.56 23.48
C TRP A 342 -20.77 -22.37 24.64
N SER A 343 -20.10 -22.39 25.80
CA SER A 343 -20.62 -23.04 27.01
C SER A 343 -21.93 -22.41 27.50
N LEU A 344 -22.12 -21.12 27.22
CA LEU A 344 -23.33 -20.35 27.52
C LEU A 344 -24.38 -20.41 26.39
N GLY A 345 -24.12 -21.16 25.31
CA GLY A 345 -25.03 -21.28 24.18
C GLY A 345 -25.11 -20.05 23.28
N ALA A 346 -24.15 -19.13 23.36
CA ALA A 346 -24.10 -17.96 22.49
C ALA A 346 -23.78 -18.37 21.04
N THR A 347 -24.56 -17.84 20.11
CA THR A 347 -24.35 -18.04 18.67
C THR A 347 -23.42 -16.96 18.10
N TYR A 348 -22.77 -17.24 16.97
CA TYR A 348 -22.00 -16.23 16.23
C TYR A 348 -22.85 -14.99 15.91
N LEU A 349 -24.13 -15.19 15.57
CA LEU A 349 -25.04 -14.09 15.27
C LEU A 349 -25.19 -13.13 16.46
N ALA A 350 -25.24 -13.69 17.68
CA ALA A 350 -25.37 -12.92 18.91
C ALA A 350 -24.09 -12.12 19.24
N THR A 351 -22.91 -12.59 18.83
CA THR A 351 -21.61 -12.01 19.22
C THR A 351 -20.94 -11.16 18.14
N THR A 352 -21.06 -11.57 16.87
CA THR A 352 -20.32 -11.00 15.72
C THR A 352 -21.24 -10.58 14.58
N TRP A 353 -22.55 -10.78 14.73
CA TRP A 353 -23.50 -10.68 13.63
C TRP A 353 -23.11 -11.61 12.47
N VAL A 354 -22.58 -12.81 12.74
CA VAL A 354 -22.33 -13.84 11.70
C VAL A 354 -23.32 -14.98 11.86
#